data_AF-A0A268BSI6-F1
#
_entry.id   AF-A0A268BSI6-F1
#
_cell.length_a   1.000
_cell.length_b   1.000
_cell.length_c   1.000
_cell.angle_alpha   90.00
_cell.angle_beta   90.00
_cell.angle_gamma   90.00
#
_symmetry.space_group_name_H-M   'P 1'
#
loop_
_entity.id
_entity.type
_entity.pdbx_description
1 polymer ?
#
loop_
_entity_poly.entity_id
_entity_poly.type
_entity_poly.pdbx_seq_one_letter_code
_entity_poly.pdbx_strand_id
1 'polypeptide(L)'
;MKIFEKAFRVMEQLENHGYEAYLVGGAVRDHLIGKQVGDLDIATSATPSQVMQVFDKVIPIGIEHGTVLVRFEKESFEITTFRTEGAYSDHRHPDNVNFVEDVTADLARRDYTVNAIAMNKDGELVDPFDGRSAIGNKELITVGNAFDRFQEDPLRMMRGVRFVSQLGYRLDDDARKVMEEQRLWLSRIAIERVAIEMDKLCAGKHVKTAVQLLESTNLWEAMPIFHDHPDLMGKVASRIKPLGSLAEWIALCSFLSGRSVMDWVKEWKLSNSIKQDAQNLVQMIQGDFDAWSVYQLPAHLDAGFCRLMEICKDRDVQDELSFLRRKLPIRHTSELAISGGDLISWFPDRKKGSWIRDLLHACEKAVVENRIENEKERLKEWIIREHNA
;
A
#
# COMPACT_ATOMS: atom_id res chain seq x y z
N MET A 1 -27.12 -5.94 -4.95
CA MET A 1 -26.97 -7.08 -5.88
C MET A 1 -26.26 -6.74 -7.20
N LYS A 2 -26.49 -5.57 -7.85
CA LYS A 2 -25.80 -5.23 -9.13
C LYS A 2 -24.27 -5.43 -9.13
N ILE A 3 -23.60 -5.16 -8.01
CA ILE A 3 -22.14 -5.33 -7.91
C ILE A 3 -21.65 -6.77 -8.08
N PHE A 4 -22.50 -7.76 -7.80
CA PHE A 4 -22.17 -9.18 -7.93
C PHE A 4 -22.71 -9.82 -9.20
N GLU A 5 -23.45 -9.08 -10.03
CA GLU A 5 -24.17 -9.63 -11.18
C GLU A 5 -23.24 -10.41 -12.14
N LYS A 6 -22.05 -9.88 -12.41
CA LYS A 6 -21.05 -10.55 -13.25
C LYS A 6 -20.40 -11.73 -12.55
N ALA A 7 -20.07 -11.61 -11.27
CA ALA A 7 -19.52 -12.72 -10.48
C ALA A 7 -20.51 -13.89 -10.40
N PHE A 8 -21.80 -13.61 -10.20
CA PHE A 8 -22.86 -14.62 -10.19
C PHE A 8 -23.01 -15.31 -11.53
N ARG A 9 -22.81 -14.61 -12.66
CA ARG A 9 -22.79 -15.25 -13.98
C ARG A 9 -21.56 -16.12 -14.21
N VAL A 10 -20.41 -15.74 -13.67
CA VAL A 10 -19.19 -16.59 -13.67
C VAL A 10 -19.44 -17.84 -12.83
N MET A 11 -20.00 -17.70 -11.63
CA MET A 11 -20.38 -18.83 -10.76
C MET A 11 -21.40 -19.74 -11.44
N GLU A 12 -22.43 -19.17 -12.08
CA GLU A 12 -23.43 -19.93 -12.83
C GLU A 12 -22.81 -20.73 -13.98
N GLN A 13 -21.78 -20.23 -14.66
CA GLN A 13 -21.06 -21.01 -15.67
C GLN A 13 -20.34 -22.23 -15.06
N LEU A 14 -19.73 -22.09 -13.88
CA LEU A 14 -19.11 -23.21 -13.18
C LEU A 14 -20.17 -24.24 -12.73
N GLU A 15 -21.27 -23.77 -12.16
CA GLU A 15 -22.39 -24.60 -11.69
C GLU A 15 -23.07 -25.37 -12.83
N ASN A 16 -23.23 -24.76 -14.00
CA ASN A 16 -23.75 -25.45 -15.19
C ASN A 16 -22.85 -26.59 -15.68
N HIS A 17 -21.58 -26.62 -15.27
CA HIS A 17 -20.64 -27.71 -15.53
C HIS A 17 -20.51 -28.68 -14.34
N GLY A 18 -21.37 -28.55 -13.32
CA GLY A 18 -21.43 -29.46 -12.18
C GLY A 18 -20.47 -29.11 -11.03
N TYR A 19 -19.89 -27.91 -11.01
CA TYR A 19 -19.00 -27.46 -9.94
C TYR A 19 -19.70 -26.52 -8.97
N GLU A 20 -19.32 -26.58 -7.69
CA GLU A 20 -19.77 -25.59 -6.71
C GLU A 20 -18.96 -24.31 -6.88
N ALA A 21 -19.58 -23.16 -6.65
CA ALA A 21 -18.90 -21.87 -6.68
C ALA A 21 -19.50 -20.92 -5.63
N TYR A 22 -18.64 -20.15 -4.97
CA TYR A 22 -19.03 -19.18 -3.94
C TYR A 22 -18.19 -17.92 -4.06
N LEU A 23 -18.81 -16.76 -3.83
CA LEU A 23 -18.06 -15.57 -3.45
C LEU A 23 -17.51 -15.74 -2.04
N VAL A 24 -16.27 -15.33 -1.81
CA VAL A 24 -15.58 -15.55 -0.53
C VAL A 24 -14.76 -14.33 -0.09
N GLY A 25 -14.32 -14.34 1.17
CA GLY A 25 -13.27 -13.43 1.65
C GLY A 25 -13.73 -12.00 1.90
N GLY A 26 -12.84 -11.05 1.57
CA GLY A 26 -13.05 -9.64 1.88
C GLY A 26 -14.29 -9.05 1.21
N ALA A 27 -14.64 -9.53 0.02
CA ALA A 27 -15.82 -9.07 -0.71
C ALA A 27 -17.13 -9.31 0.05
N VAL A 28 -17.29 -10.53 0.59
CA VAL A 28 -18.47 -10.90 1.37
C VAL A 28 -18.54 -10.09 2.65
N ARG A 29 -17.42 -9.99 3.37
CA ARG A 29 -17.30 -9.14 4.58
C ARG A 29 -17.69 -7.69 4.29
N ASP A 30 -17.08 -7.08 3.28
CA ASP A 30 -17.26 -5.66 2.97
C ASP A 30 -18.70 -5.36 2.55
N HIS A 31 -19.34 -6.30 1.84
CA HIS A 31 -20.77 -6.24 1.56
C HIS A 31 -21.64 -6.25 2.83
N LEU A 32 -21.37 -7.17 3.76
CA LEU A 32 -22.12 -7.31 5.01
C LEU A 32 -22.04 -6.06 5.89
N ILE A 33 -20.93 -5.35 5.86
CA ILE A 33 -20.72 -4.12 6.65
C ILE A 33 -21.05 -2.83 5.89
N GLY A 34 -21.61 -2.94 4.68
CA GLY A 34 -22.00 -1.79 3.86
C GLY A 34 -20.82 -0.95 3.36
N LYS A 35 -19.61 -1.53 3.27
CA LYS A 35 -18.45 -0.87 2.64
C LYS A 35 -18.47 -1.10 1.13
N GLN A 36 -17.71 -0.26 0.43
CA GLN A 36 -17.42 -0.51 -0.98
C GLN A 36 -16.66 -1.84 -1.10
N VAL A 37 -17.22 -2.77 -1.86
CA VAL A 37 -16.60 -4.07 -2.14
C VAL A 37 -15.39 -3.84 -3.04
N GLY A 38 -14.26 -4.43 -2.64
CA GLY A 38 -13.02 -4.44 -3.42
C GLY A 38 -13.02 -5.56 -4.47
N ASP A 39 -11.89 -6.28 -4.54
CA ASP A 39 -11.72 -7.40 -5.46
C ASP A 39 -12.68 -8.56 -5.13
N LEU A 40 -13.23 -9.17 -6.18
CA LEU A 40 -14.20 -10.26 -6.09
C LEU A 40 -13.48 -11.61 -6.28
N ASP A 41 -13.33 -12.34 -5.19
CA ASP A 41 -12.75 -13.68 -5.18
C ASP A 41 -13.86 -14.74 -5.23
N ILE A 42 -13.71 -15.71 -6.13
CA ILE A 42 -14.59 -16.87 -6.27
C ILE A 42 -13.83 -18.12 -5.84
N ALA A 43 -14.39 -18.87 -4.91
CA ALA A 43 -13.91 -20.20 -4.56
C ALA A 43 -14.78 -21.26 -5.25
N THR A 44 -14.19 -22.35 -5.75
CA THR A 44 -14.92 -23.38 -6.49
C THR A 44 -14.39 -24.79 -6.24
N SER A 45 -15.22 -25.82 -6.42
CA SER A 45 -14.75 -27.21 -6.43
C SER A 45 -14.00 -27.58 -7.73
N ALA A 46 -14.08 -26.74 -8.78
CA ALA A 46 -13.34 -26.95 -10.02
C ALA A 46 -11.82 -26.74 -9.84
N THR A 47 -11.02 -27.72 -10.26
CA THR A 47 -9.55 -27.59 -10.36
C THR A 47 -9.16 -26.53 -11.40
N PRO A 48 -7.92 -25.99 -11.36
CA PRO A 48 -7.47 -24.99 -12.35
C PRO A 48 -7.66 -25.45 -13.80
N SER A 49 -7.34 -26.71 -14.08
CA SER A 49 -7.50 -27.32 -15.40
C SER A 49 -8.98 -27.39 -15.84
N GLN A 50 -9.90 -27.66 -14.91
CA GLN A 50 -11.34 -27.65 -15.19
C GLN A 50 -11.86 -26.24 -15.41
N VAL A 51 -11.41 -25.25 -14.63
CA VAL A 51 -11.75 -23.84 -14.86
C VAL A 51 -11.29 -23.39 -16.25
N MET A 52 -10.10 -23.80 -16.68
CA MET A 52 -9.58 -23.54 -18.04
C MET A 52 -10.38 -24.21 -19.16
N GLN A 53 -11.18 -25.25 -18.86
CA GLN A 53 -12.09 -25.87 -19.83
C GLN A 53 -13.44 -25.13 -19.89
N VAL A 54 -13.86 -24.51 -18.78
CA VAL A 54 -15.14 -23.77 -18.68
C VAL A 54 -15.04 -22.39 -19.35
N PHE A 55 -13.88 -21.74 -19.28
CA PHE A 55 -13.72 -20.36 -19.77
C PHE A 55 -12.67 -20.22 -20.87
N ASP A 56 -12.97 -19.42 -21.90
CA ASP A 56 -12.07 -19.18 -23.04
C ASP A 56 -10.83 -18.35 -22.67
N LYS A 57 -10.96 -17.42 -21.72
CA LYS A 57 -9.91 -16.43 -21.38
C LYS A 57 -9.49 -16.58 -19.93
N VAL A 58 -8.51 -17.44 -19.71
CA VAL A 58 -7.94 -17.72 -18.39
C VAL A 58 -6.46 -17.39 -18.39
N ILE A 59 -6.00 -16.68 -17.35
CA ILE A 59 -4.59 -16.38 -17.11
C ILE A 59 -4.16 -17.17 -15.87
N PRO A 60 -3.20 -18.09 -16.01
CA PRO A 60 -2.71 -18.87 -14.88
C PRO A 60 -1.79 -18.01 -14.00
N ILE A 61 -2.30 -17.55 -12.86
CA ILE A 61 -1.54 -16.66 -11.94
C ILE A 61 -1.06 -17.37 -10.66
N GLY A 62 -1.41 -18.64 -10.47
CA GLY A 62 -1.00 -19.41 -9.29
C GLY A 62 -1.52 -20.84 -9.31
N ILE A 63 -1.33 -21.57 -10.41
CA ILE A 63 -1.85 -22.94 -10.58
C ILE A 63 -1.41 -23.86 -9.44
N GLU A 64 -0.15 -23.76 -9.00
CA GLU A 64 0.39 -24.55 -7.87
C GLU A 64 -0.37 -24.33 -6.56
N HIS A 65 -1.09 -23.21 -6.45
CA HIS A 65 -1.91 -22.83 -5.31
C HIS A 65 -3.41 -22.93 -5.60
N GLY A 66 -3.80 -23.45 -6.77
CA GLY A 66 -5.19 -23.61 -7.17
C GLY A 66 -5.85 -22.35 -7.73
N THR A 67 -5.10 -21.30 -8.04
CA THR A 67 -5.65 -19.99 -8.44
C THR A 67 -5.44 -19.69 -9.93
N VAL A 68 -6.52 -19.26 -10.59
CA VAL A 68 -6.52 -18.76 -11.97
C VAL A 68 -7.29 -17.45 -12.06
N LEU A 69 -6.90 -16.59 -12.99
CA LEU A 69 -7.61 -15.34 -13.27
C LEU A 69 -8.48 -15.51 -14.52
N VAL A 70 -9.79 -15.40 -14.37
CA VAL A 70 -10.75 -15.52 -15.48
C VAL A 70 -11.16 -14.14 -15.96
N ARG A 71 -11.01 -13.87 -17.26
CA ARG A 71 -11.45 -12.62 -17.87
C ARG A 71 -12.85 -12.77 -18.48
N PHE A 72 -13.85 -12.27 -17.77
CA PHE A 72 -15.26 -12.35 -18.17
C PHE A 72 -15.85 -10.95 -18.36
N GLU A 73 -16.44 -10.68 -19.54
CA GLU A 73 -17.09 -9.39 -19.85
C GLU A 73 -16.27 -8.13 -19.52
N LYS A 74 -14.98 -8.16 -19.87
CA LYS A 74 -13.96 -7.10 -19.64
C LYS A 74 -13.56 -6.89 -18.18
N GLU A 75 -14.06 -7.70 -17.25
CA GLU A 75 -13.61 -7.77 -15.86
C GLU A 75 -12.78 -9.03 -15.62
N SER A 76 -12.00 -9.02 -14.54
CA SER A 76 -11.16 -10.14 -14.14
C SER A 76 -11.61 -10.64 -12.78
N PHE A 77 -11.76 -11.95 -12.64
CA PHE A 77 -12.17 -12.63 -11.41
C PHE A 77 -11.09 -13.62 -11.01
N GLU A 78 -10.65 -13.55 -9.75
CA GLU A 78 -9.76 -14.55 -9.20
C GLU A 78 -10.59 -15.77 -8.78
N ILE A 79 -10.36 -16.90 -9.45
CA ILE A 79 -11.03 -18.17 -9.17
C ILE A 79 -10.03 -19.12 -8.53
N THR A 80 -10.31 -19.55 -7.31
CA THR A 80 -9.45 -20.45 -6.54
C THR A 80 -10.18 -21.75 -6.21
N THR A 81 -9.56 -22.88 -6.53
CA THR A 81 -10.09 -24.19 -6.16
C THR A 81 -10.10 -24.35 -4.63
N PHE A 82 -11.15 -24.94 -4.07
CA PHE A 82 -11.19 -25.29 -2.65
C PHE A 82 -9.99 -26.16 -2.31
N ARG A 83 -9.33 -25.82 -1.21
CA ARG A 83 -8.14 -26.53 -0.80
C ARG A 83 -8.01 -26.60 0.69
N THR A 84 -7.35 -27.66 1.13
CA THR A 84 -6.71 -27.72 2.45
C THR A 84 -5.21 -27.55 2.28
N GLU A 85 -4.58 -26.99 3.30
CA GLU A 85 -3.16 -26.67 3.28
C GLU A 85 -2.45 -27.59 4.27
N GLY A 86 -1.33 -28.18 3.83
CA GLY A 86 -0.44 -28.96 4.68
C GLY A 86 0.42 -28.08 5.59
N ALA A 87 1.44 -28.68 6.21
CA ALA A 87 2.42 -27.93 6.99
C ALA A 87 3.13 -26.87 6.11
N TYR A 88 3.65 -25.83 6.76
CA TYR A 88 4.39 -24.74 6.12
C TYR A 88 5.85 -24.82 6.54
N SER A 89 6.72 -25.37 5.70
CA SER A 89 8.15 -25.42 6.00
C SER A 89 8.85 -24.06 5.81
N ASP A 90 8.37 -23.23 4.88
CA ASP A 90 8.95 -21.92 4.54
C ASP A 90 8.14 -20.72 5.09
N HIS A 91 7.14 -20.98 5.95
CA HIS A 91 6.25 -19.97 6.55
C HIS A 91 5.49 -19.11 5.52
N ARG A 92 5.34 -19.59 4.28
CA ARG A 92 4.65 -18.86 3.21
C ARG A 92 3.79 -19.77 2.33
N HIS A 93 4.36 -20.84 1.81
CA HIS A 93 3.68 -21.79 0.95
C HIS A 93 3.46 -23.08 1.72
N PRO A 94 2.25 -23.64 1.67
CA PRO A 94 2.02 -24.96 2.23
C PRO A 94 2.86 -25.98 1.45
N ASP A 95 3.50 -26.90 2.16
CA ASP A 95 4.33 -27.97 1.59
C ASP A 95 3.52 -28.83 0.61
N ASN A 96 2.22 -28.96 0.86
CA ASN A 96 1.27 -29.63 -0.01
C ASN A 96 -0.08 -28.89 0.00
N VAL A 97 -0.69 -28.77 -1.18
CA VAL A 97 -2.06 -28.29 -1.36
C VAL A 97 -2.91 -29.48 -1.78
N ASN A 98 -3.96 -29.78 -1.01
CA ASN A 98 -4.91 -30.83 -1.37
C ASN A 98 -6.22 -30.19 -1.77
N PHE A 99 -6.64 -30.38 -3.02
CA PHE A 99 -7.94 -29.93 -3.48
C PHE A 99 -9.04 -30.76 -2.83
N VAL A 100 -10.08 -30.08 -2.39
CA VAL A 100 -11.24 -30.67 -1.71
C VAL A 100 -12.51 -30.23 -2.42
N GLU A 101 -13.63 -30.88 -2.12
CA GLU A 101 -14.93 -30.51 -2.70
C GLU A 101 -15.79 -29.68 -1.73
N ASP A 102 -15.42 -29.62 -0.45
CA ASP A 102 -16.18 -28.89 0.58
C ASP A 102 -15.64 -27.47 0.81
N VAL A 103 -16.50 -26.47 0.58
CA VAL A 103 -16.20 -25.06 0.85
C VAL A 103 -15.86 -24.81 2.32
N THR A 104 -16.45 -25.56 3.25
CA THR A 104 -16.19 -25.42 4.70
C THR A 104 -14.73 -25.70 5.02
N ALA A 105 -14.13 -26.69 4.35
CA ALA A 105 -12.72 -27.01 4.50
C ALA A 105 -11.79 -25.89 3.94
N ASP A 106 -12.18 -25.21 2.86
CA ASP A 106 -11.45 -24.01 2.40
C ASP A 106 -11.60 -22.84 3.38
N LEU A 107 -12.79 -22.64 3.95
CA LEU A 107 -13.02 -21.57 4.93
C LEU A 107 -12.22 -21.81 6.23
N ALA A 108 -12.02 -23.08 6.62
CA ALA A 108 -11.33 -23.48 7.85
C ALA A 108 -9.86 -23.05 7.93
N ARG A 109 -9.19 -22.86 6.78
CA ARG A 109 -7.77 -22.48 6.71
C ARG A 109 -7.56 -20.97 6.69
N ARG A 110 -8.63 -20.17 6.65
CA ARG A 110 -8.54 -18.71 6.54
C ARG A 110 -8.04 -18.08 7.83
N ASP A 111 -7.63 -16.82 7.72
CA ASP A 111 -7.01 -16.11 8.83
C ASP A 111 -8.00 -15.76 9.95
N TYR A 112 -9.08 -15.06 9.61
CA TYR A 112 -10.06 -14.54 10.55
C TYR A 112 -11.49 -14.91 10.13
N THR A 113 -12.36 -15.13 11.11
CA THR A 113 -13.76 -15.55 10.92
C THR A 113 -14.53 -14.58 10.03
N VAL A 114 -14.27 -13.28 10.16
CA VAL A 114 -14.87 -12.23 9.32
C VAL A 114 -14.54 -12.37 7.83
N ASN A 115 -13.48 -13.11 7.46
CA ASN A 115 -13.09 -13.42 6.08
C ASN A 115 -13.41 -14.88 5.70
N ALA A 116 -13.96 -15.67 6.62
CA ALA A 116 -14.31 -17.07 6.47
C ALA A 116 -15.81 -17.27 6.23
N ILE A 117 -16.39 -16.38 5.42
CA ILE A 117 -17.79 -16.38 5.02
C ILE A 117 -17.83 -16.57 3.50
N ALA A 118 -18.68 -17.48 3.04
CA ALA A 118 -18.98 -17.70 1.64
C ALA A 118 -20.42 -17.27 1.31
N MET A 119 -20.66 -16.87 0.07
CA MET A 119 -21.98 -16.47 -0.43
C MET A 119 -22.26 -17.12 -1.78
N ASN A 120 -23.40 -17.80 -1.92
CA ASN A 120 -23.82 -18.38 -3.19
C ASN A 120 -24.46 -17.34 -4.13
N LYS A 121 -24.82 -17.73 -5.35
CA LYS A 121 -25.41 -16.83 -6.35
C LYS A 121 -26.79 -16.27 -5.97
N ASP A 122 -27.50 -16.98 -5.09
CA ASP A 122 -28.82 -16.59 -4.58
C ASP A 122 -28.71 -15.61 -3.39
N GLY A 123 -27.48 -15.35 -2.92
CA GLY A 123 -27.19 -14.47 -1.80
C GLY A 123 -27.28 -15.14 -0.43
N GLU A 124 -27.41 -16.46 -0.38
CA GLU A 124 -27.36 -17.23 0.85
C GLU A 124 -25.92 -17.36 1.34
N LEU A 125 -25.75 -17.28 2.66
CA LEU A 125 -24.44 -17.26 3.30
C LEU A 125 -24.11 -18.62 3.92
N VAL A 126 -22.89 -19.07 3.69
CA VAL A 126 -22.27 -20.20 4.37
C VAL A 126 -21.26 -19.63 5.36
N ASP A 127 -21.57 -19.73 6.66
CA ASP A 127 -20.80 -19.15 7.76
C ASP A 127 -20.55 -20.17 8.88
N PRO A 128 -19.67 -21.16 8.67
CA PRO A 128 -19.42 -22.25 9.62
C PRO A 128 -18.55 -21.83 10.83
N PHE A 129 -17.98 -20.63 10.82
CA PHE A 129 -17.03 -20.15 11.83
C PHE A 129 -17.48 -18.83 12.50
N ASP A 130 -18.78 -18.55 12.51
CA ASP A 130 -19.39 -17.42 13.21
C ASP A 130 -18.87 -16.03 12.79
N GLY A 131 -18.47 -15.88 11.52
CA GLY A 131 -17.99 -14.63 10.96
C GLY A 131 -19.01 -13.49 11.03
N ARG A 132 -20.31 -13.79 10.85
CA ARG A 132 -21.39 -12.80 10.99
C ARG A 132 -21.54 -12.32 12.42
N SER A 133 -21.36 -13.21 13.40
CA SER A 133 -21.38 -12.85 14.81
C SER A 133 -20.21 -11.93 15.15
N ALA A 134 -18.99 -12.27 14.69
CA ALA A 134 -17.80 -11.44 14.86
C ALA A 134 -17.97 -10.05 14.19
N ILE A 135 -18.55 -9.99 12.99
CA ILE A 135 -18.91 -8.72 12.32
C ILE A 135 -19.87 -7.90 13.18
N GLY A 136 -20.94 -8.52 13.72
CA GLY A 136 -21.93 -7.86 14.57
C GLY A 136 -21.32 -7.28 15.85
N ASN A 137 -20.39 -8.02 16.46
CA ASN A 137 -19.68 -7.62 17.69
C ASN A 137 -18.49 -6.69 17.43
N LYS A 138 -18.11 -6.47 16.17
CA LYS A 138 -16.88 -5.74 15.76
C LYS A 138 -15.62 -6.35 16.35
N GLU A 139 -15.54 -7.68 16.31
CA GLU A 139 -14.41 -8.45 16.80
C GLU A 139 -13.66 -9.12 15.65
N LEU A 140 -12.36 -9.26 15.82
CA LEU A 140 -11.47 -9.92 14.88
C LEU A 140 -10.94 -11.19 15.55
N ILE A 141 -11.58 -12.32 15.22
CA ILE A 141 -11.35 -13.64 15.82
C ILE A 141 -10.71 -14.53 14.76
N THR A 142 -9.68 -15.29 15.13
CA THR A 142 -9.02 -16.24 14.21
C THR A 142 -9.92 -17.42 13.89
N VAL A 143 -9.78 -18.02 12.70
CA VAL A 143 -10.48 -19.28 12.41
C VAL A 143 -9.77 -20.42 13.15
N GLY A 144 -10.45 -21.04 14.12
CA GLY A 144 -9.82 -22.01 15.01
C GLY A 144 -8.86 -21.33 16.01
N ASN A 145 -7.77 -22.02 16.38
CA ASN A 145 -6.84 -21.49 17.38
C ASN A 145 -5.82 -20.50 16.76
N ALA A 146 -5.61 -19.37 17.43
CA ALA A 146 -4.69 -18.33 16.97
C ALA A 146 -3.23 -18.77 16.84
N PHE A 147 -2.75 -19.66 17.72
CA PHE A 147 -1.40 -20.22 17.66
C PHE A 147 -1.15 -20.94 16.35
N ASP A 148 -2.02 -21.90 16.01
CA ASP A 148 -1.89 -22.68 14.77
C ASP A 148 -1.96 -21.77 13.55
N ARG A 149 -2.92 -20.83 13.54
CA ARG A 149 -3.08 -19.88 12.44
C ARG A 149 -1.86 -18.99 12.24
N PHE A 150 -1.22 -18.50 13.30
CA PHE A 150 -0.02 -17.67 13.20
C PHE A 150 1.24 -18.50 12.97
N GLN A 151 1.26 -19.77 13.34
CA GLN A 151 2.37 -20.68 13.07
C GLN A 151 2.44 -21.02 11.57
N GLU A 152 1.29 -21.25 10.95
CA GLU A 152 1.15 -21.51 9.51
C GLU A 152 1.66 -20.34 8.66
N ASP A 153 1.16 -19.12 8.90
CA ASP A 153 1.64 -17.90 8.26
C ASP A 153 1.74 -16.76 9.28
N PRO A 154 2.94 -16.49 9.83
CA PRO A 154 3.17 -15.39 10.75
C PRO A 154 2.74 -14.01 10.23
N LEU A 155 2.61 -13.81 8.90
CA LEU A 155 2.08 -12.57 8.34
C LEU A 155 0.63 -12.30 8.77
N ARG A 156 -0.12 -13.33 9.16
CA ARG A 156 -1.50 -13.17 9.67
C ARG A 156 -1.56 -12.26 10.89
N MET A 157 -0.53 -12.21 11.72
CA MET A 157 -0.43 -11.23 12.81
C MET A 157 -0.49 -9.79 12.26
N MET A 158 0.32 -9.48 11.25
CA MET A 158 0.32 -8.16 10.59
C MET A 158 -1.00 -7.87 9.87
N ARG A 159 -1.61 -8.87 9.23
CA ARG A 159 -2.95 -8.74 8.63
C ARG A 159 -4.00 -8.41 9.69
N GLY A 160 -3.89 -9.01 10.88
CA GLY A 160 -4.73 -8.71 12.03
C GLY A 160 -4.68 -7.24 12.40
N VAL A 161 -3.47 -6.72 12.61
CA VAL A 161 -3.25 -5.30 12.90
C VAL A 161 -3.76 -4.41 11.75
N ARG A 162 -3.52 -4.79 10.48
CA ARG A 162 -4.07 -4.08 9.32
C ARG A 162 -5.60 -4.04 9.40
N PHE A 163 -6.26 -5.15 9.70
CA PHE A 163 -7.72 -5.20 9.79
C PHE A 163 -8.25 -4.35 10.95
N VAL A 164 -7.55 -4.29 12.08
CA VAL A 164 -7.86 -3.32 13.14
C VAL A 164 -7.82 -1.88 12.59
N SER A 165 -6.80 -1.54 11.81
CA SER A 165 -6.68 -0.22 11.17
C SER A 165 -7.82 0.08 10.18
N GLN A 166 -8.21 -0.89 9.36
CA GLN A 166 -9.17 -0.70 8.28
C GLN A 166 -10.64 -0.80 8.74
N LEU A 167 -10.92 -1.72 9.66
CA LEU A 167 -12.27 -2.05 10.11
C LEU A 167 -12.63 -1.38 11.44
N GLY A 168 -11.64 -1.04 12.26
CA GLY A 168 -11.87 -0.53 13.62
C GLY A 168 -12.39 -1.61 14.57
N TYR A 169 -12.15 -2.88 14.24
CA TYR A 169 -12.55 -4.03 15.06
C TYR A 169 -11.53 -4.25 16.18
N ARG A 170 -11.98 -4.84 17.28
CA ARG A 170 -11.10 -5.26 18.38
C ARG A 170 -10.53 -6.64 18.07
N LEU A 171 -9.21 -6.79 18.13
CA LEU A 171 -8.58 -8.12 18.09
C LEU A 171 -8.94 -8.88 19.36
N ASP A 172 -9.33 -10.15 19.21
CA ASP A 172 -9.61 -11.03 20.34
C ASP A 172 -8.39 -11.17 21.28
N ASP A 173 -8.65 -11.38 22.58
CA ASP A 173 -7.62 -11.40 23.61
C ASP A 173 -6.68 -12.61 23.47
N ASP A 174 -7.18 -13.77 23.01
CA ASP A 174 -6.35 -14.95 22.77
C ASP A 174 -5.41 -14.73 21.59
N ALA A 175 -5.90 -14.22 20.46
CA ALA A 175 -5.05 -13.86 19.33
C ALA A 175 -4.06 -12.76 19.69
N ARG A 176 -4.45 -11.77 20.50
CA ARG A 176 -3.54 -10.74 20.99
C ARG A 176 -2.41 -11.34 21.82
N LYS A 177 -2.72 -12.27 22.73
CA LYS A 177 -1.72 -12.93 23.58
C LYS A 177 -0.73 -13.75 22.74
N VAL A 178 -1.23 -14.56 21.80
CA VAL A 178 -0.36 -15.33 20.91
C VAL A 178 0.51 -14.40 20.06
N MET A 179 -0.04 -13.28 19.58
CA MET A 179 0.72 -12.27 18.83
C MET A 179 1.89 -11.71 19.64
N GLU A 180 1.69 -11.42 20.93
CA GLU A 180 2.75 -10.94 21.82
C GLU A 180 3.81 -12.01 22.10
N GLU A 181 3.38 -13.23 22.42
CA GLU A 181 4.28 -14.35 22.74
C GLU A 181 5.11 -14.81 21.52
N GLN A 182 4.53 -14.77 20.31
CA GLN A 182 5.13 -15.30 19.08
C GLN A 182 5.57 -14.23 18.08
N ARG A 183 5.62 -12.95 18.49
CA ARG A 183 6.00 -11.81 17.63
C ARG A 183 7.24 -12.02 16.76
N LEU A 184 8.26 -12.70 17.29
CA LEU A 184 9.53 -12.96 16.58
C LEU A 184 9.39 -13.91 15.37
N TRP A 185 8.27 -14.64 15.25
CA TRP A 185 7.99 -15.41 14.03
C TRP A 185 7.85 -14.51 12.80
N LEU A 186 7.43 -13.26 12.98
CA LEU A 186 7.32 -12.30 11.88
C LEU A 186 8.69 -12.03 11.21
N SER A 187 9.81 -12.17 11.93
CA SER A 187 11.16 -12.01 11.37
C SER A 187 11.54 -13.11 10.36
N ARG A 188 10.76 -14.19 10.26
CA ARG A 188 10.90 -15.24 9.23
C ARG A 188 10.21 -14.87 7.91
N ILE A 189 9.35 -13.86 7.93
CA ILE A 189 8.60 -13.42 6.76
C ILE A 189 9.44 -12.48 5.91
N ALA A 190 9.37 -12.64 4.59
CA ALA A 190 9.94 -11.71 3.64
C ALA A 190 9.45 -10.28 3.93
N ILE A 191 10.40 -9.35 4.16
CA ILE A 191 10.10 -7.98 4.60
C ILE A 191 9.21 -7.23 3.60
N GLU A 192 9.26 -7.59 2.32
CA GLU A 192 8.40 -7.04 1.27
C GLU A 192 6.92 -7.34 1.52
N ARG A 193 6.58 -8.51 2.10
CA ARG A 193 5.20 -8.85 2.48
C ARG A 193 4.75 -8.00 3.66
N VAL A 194 5.63 -7.81 4.65
CA VAL A 194 5.36 -6.92 5.80
C VAL A 194 5.15 -5.48 5.32
N ALA A 195 5.94 -5.02 4.36
CA ALA A 195 5.82 -3.70 3.76
C ALA A 195 4.45 -3.47 3.09
N ILE A 196 3.91 -4.47 2.38
CA ILE A 196 2.57 -4.41 1.79
C ILE A 196 1.47 -4.30 2.86
N GLU A 197 1.60 -5.06 3.94
CA GLU A 197 0.65 -4.99 5.05
C GLU A 197 0.72 -3.64 5.77
N MET A 198 1.92 -3.08 5.92
CA MET A 198 2.14 -1.76 6.50
C MET A 198 1.59 -0.63 5.63
N ASP A 199 1.77 -0.67 4.32
CA ASP A 199 1.18 0.29 3.39
C ASP A 199 -0.36 0.38 3.57
N LYS A 200 -1.01 -0.79 3.59
CA LYS A 200 -2.46 -0.89 3.79
C LYS A 200 -2.91 -0.51 5.21
N LEU A 201 -2.09 -0.81 6.22
CA LEU A 201 -2.33 -0.46 7.62
C LEU A 201 -2.31 1.05 7.79
N CYS A 202 -1.30 1.74 7.25
CA CYS A 202 -1.13 3.18 7.41
C CYS A 202 -2.27 3.98 6.76
N ALA A 203 -2.90 3.45 5.71
CA ALA A 203 -4.06 4.05 5.06
C ALA A 203 -5.41 3.82 5.80
N GLY A 204 -5.44 2.97 6.82
CA GLY A 204 -6.66 2.68 7.55
C GLY A 204 -7.15 3.85 8.43
N LYS A 205 -8.47 4.01 8.52
CA LYS A 205 -9.12 5.07 9.30
C LYS A 205 -8.82 4.99 10.80
N HIS A 206 -8.51 3.78 11.29
CA HIS A 206 -8.23 3.48 12.69
C HIS A 206 -6.73 3.18 12.92
N VAL A 207 -5.84 3.75 12.09
CA VAL A 207 -4.39 3.54 12.17
C VAL A 207 -3.82 3.78 13.56
N LYS A 208 -4.34 4.75 14.31
CA LYS A 208 -3.90 5.02 15.68
C LYS A 208 -4.11 3.81 16.59
N THR A 209 -5.28 3.17 16.53
CA THR A 209 -5.58 1.96 17.31
C THR A 209 -4.73 0.78 16.86
N ALA A 210 -4.49 0.64 15.56
CA ALA A 210 -3.60 -0.38 15.02
C ALA A 210 -2.14 -0.20 15.46
N VAL A 211 -1.61 1.02 15.44
CA VAL A 211 -0.25 1.31 15.91
C VAL A 211 -0.13 1.09 17.42
N GLN A 212 -1.15 1.43 18.21
CA GLN A 212 -1.19 1.10 19.63
C GLN A 212 -1.22 -0.42 19.88
N LEU A 213 -1.87 -1.20 19.00
CA LEU A 213 -1.83 -2.65 19.05
C LEU A 213 -0.43 -3.18 18.70
N LEU A 214 0.24 -2.64 17.68
CA LEU A 214 1.64 -2.97 17.38
C LEU A 214 2.53 -2.72 18.61
N GLU A 215 2.44 -1.52 19.17
CA GLU A 215 3.21 -1.09 20.34
C GLU A 215 2.98 -2.03 21.53
N SER A 216 1.71 -2.25 21.90
CA SER A 216 1.37 -3.04 23.09
C SER A 216 1.58 -4.55 22.96
N THR A 217 1.75 -5.07 21.74
CA THR A 217 2.12 -6.48 21.49
C THR A 217 3.62 -6.64 21.21
N ASN A 218 4.36 -5.53 21.17
CA ASN A 218 5.76 -5.49 20.74
C ASN A 218 6.01 -6.10 19.35
N LEU A 219 4.98 -6.26 18.50
CA LEU A 219 5.12 -6.89 17.18
C LEU A 219 6.08 -6.12 16.26
N TRP A 220 6.21 -4.82 16.50
CA TRP A 220 7.17 -3.95 15.82
C TRP A 220 8.63 -4.36 16.07
N GLU A 221 8.94 -5.04 17.18
CA GLU A 221 10.29 -5.54 17.48
C GLU A 221 10.79 -6.55 16.44
N ALA A 222 9.90 -7.17 15.66
CA ALA A 222 10.32 -8.10 14.62
C ALA A 222 10.74 -7.41 13.31
N MET A 223 10.57 -6.08 13.22
CA MET A 223 10.86 -5.28 12.02
C MET A 223 12.27 -4.64 12.13
N PRO A 224 13.15 -4.79 11.11
CA PRO A 224 14.58 -4.47 11.22
C PRO A 224 14.92 -3.09 11.78
N ILE A 225 14.18 -2.07 11.38
CA ILE A 225 14.54 -0.67 11.66
C ILE A 225 14.24 -0.27 13.10
N PHE A 226 13.30 -0.95 13.74
CA PHE A 226 12.91 -0.59 15.10
C PHE A 226 13.84 -1.19 16.16
N HIS A 227 14.69 -2.16 15.81
CA HIS A 227 15.69 -2.72 16.74
C HIS A 227 16.63 -1.63 17.29
N ASP A 228 17.09 -0.73 16.41
CA ASP A 228 18.07 0.31 16.77
C ASP A 228 17.40 1.60 17.32
N HIS A 229 16.07 1.67 17.27
CA HIS A 229 15.28 2.84 17.65
C HIS A 229 14.00 2.46 18.42
N PRO A 230 14.12 1.89 19.64
CA PRO A 230 12.97 1.40 20.40
C PRO A 230 12.00 2.53 20.80
N ASP A 231 12.45 3.79 20.85
CA ASP A 231 11.62 4.95 21.15
C ASP A 231 10.79 5.44 19.94
N LEU A 232 11.13 5.00 18.72
CA LEU A 232 10.46 5.43 17.50
C LEU A 232 9.00 5.01 17.49
N MET A 233 8.67 3.80 17.94
CA MET A 233 7.29 3.32 17.89
C MET A 233 6.38 4.19 18.79
N GLY A 234 6.81 4.52 20.00
CA GLY A 234 6.06 5.43 20.88
C GLY A 234 5.91 6.84 20.30
N LYS A 235 6.95 7.38 19.65
CA LYS A 235 6.86 8.67 18.92
C LYS A 235 5.80 8.60 17.82
N VAL A 236 5.79 7.54 17.03
CA VAL A 236 4.79 7.32 15.96
C VAL A 236 3.39 7.16 16.56
N ALA A 237 3.22 6.29 17.56
CA ALA A 237 1.93 6.01 18.21
C ALA A 237 1.25 7.27 18.77
N SER A 238 2.05 8.22 19.27
CA SER A 238 1.53 9.47 19.84
C SER A 238 0.97 10.46 18.80
N ARG A 239 1.38 10.37 17.53
CA ARG A 239 1.09 11.39 16.49
C ARG A 239 0.40 10.85 15.25
N ILE A 240 0.42 9.53 15.03
CA ILE A 240 -0.02 8.94 13.77
C ILE A 240 -1.48 9.29 13.44
N LYS A 241 -1.68 9.73 12.20
CA LYS A 241 -2.96 9.90 11.52
C LYS A 241 -2.92 9.06 10.23
N PRO A 242 -4.06 8.78 9.59
CA PRO A 242 -4.07 8.03 8.33
C PRO A 242 -3.13 8.64 7.30
N LEU A 243 -2.28 7.82 6.70
CA LEU A 243 -1.33 8.19 5.65
C LEU A 243 -1.84 7.68 4.29
N GLY A 244 -1.37 8.26 3.19
CA GLY A 244 -1.79 7.84 1.86
C GLY A 244 -0.93 6.75 1.21
N SER A 245 0.26 6.47 1.76
CA SER A 245 1.22 5.55 1.15
C SER A 245 2.31 5.11 2.12
N LEU A 246 3.01 4.03 1.75
CA LEU A 246 4.23 3.61 2.41
C LEU A 246 5.32 4.69 2.35
N ALA A 247 5.41 5.47 1.27
CA ALA A 247 6.37 6.56 1.18
C ALA A 247 6.17 7.61 2.29
N GLU A 248 4.92 7.93 2.63
CA GLU A 248 4.59 8.81 3.76
C GLU A 248 4.96 8.19 5.11
N TRP A 249 4.75 6.88 5.27
CA TRP A 249 5.18 6.16 6.48
C TRP A 249 6.69 6.25 6.67
N ILE A 250 7.46 5.95 5.61
CA ILE A 250 8.91 6.07 5.63
C ILE A 250 9.35 7.51 5.92
N ALA A 251 8.68 8.50 5.31
CA ALA A 251 9.00 9.90 5.54
C ALA A 251 8.74 10.32 7.01
N LEU A 252 7.60 9.92 7.58
CA LEU A 252 7.28 10.15 8.99
C LEU A 252 8.33 9.52 9.91
N CYS A 253 8.63 8.23 9.70
CA CYS A 253 9.59 7.52 10.53
C CYS A 253 11.01 8.09 10.38
N SER A 254 11.44 8.45 9.17
CA SER A 254 12.72 9.12 8.90
C SER A 254 12.80 10.47 9.62
N PHE A 255 11.73 11.28 9.57
CA PHE A 255 11.66 12.55 10.27
C PHE A 255 11.76 12.40 11.80
N LEU A 256 11.08 11.40 12.39
CA LEU A 256 11.03 11.19 13.84
C LEU A 256 12.28 10.50 14.42
N SER A 257 12.95 9.67 13.62
CA SER A 257 14.17 8.95 14.03
C SER A 257 15.46 9.70 13.69
N GLY A 258 15.42 10.61 12.70
CA GLY A 258 16.62 11.18 12.09
C GLY A 258 17.35 10.23 11.15
N ARG A 259 16.84 9.01 10.94
CA ARG A 259 17.43 8.01 10.05
C ARG A 259 17.18 8.37 8.59
N SER A 260 18.13 8.06 7.71
CA SER A 260 17.98 8.39 6.29
C SER A 260 16.92 7.51 5.62
N VAL A 261 16.18 8.05 4.65
CA VAL A 261 15.25 7.27 3.81
C VAL A 261 15.96 6.09 3.13
N MET A 262 17.25 6.23 2.82
CA MET A 262 18.06 5.17 2.20
C MET A 262 18.17 3.93 3.08
N ASP A 263 18.32 4.10 4.39
CA ASP A 263 18.40 2.98 5.31
C ASP A 263 17.08 2.20 5.35
N TRP A 264 15.96 2.93 5.37
CA TRP A 264 14.63 2.34 5.33
C TRP A 264 14.40 1.53 4.06
N VAL A 265 14.71 2.12 2.92
CA VAL A 265 14.54 1.47 1.61
C VAL A 265 15.40 0.23 1.48
N LYS A 266 16.62 0.24 2.01
CA LYS A 266 17.53 -0.90 1.98
C LYS A 266 17.03 -2.05 2.85
N GLU A 267 16.62 -1.76 4.09
CA GLU A 267 16.18 -2.81 5.02
C GLU A 267 14.83 -3.41 4.65
N TRP A 268 13.92 -2.61 4.09
CA TRP A 268 12.60 -3.06 3.67
C TRP A 268 12.53 -3.46 2.20
N LYS A 269 13.67 -3.40 1.49
CA LYS A 269 13.80 -3.75 0.06
C LYS A 269 12.76 -3.06 -0.81
N LEU A 270 12.57 -1.77 -0.59
CA LEU A 270 11.53 -0.97 -1.24
C LEU A 270 11.93 -0.55 -2.66
N SER A 271 10.93 -0.23 -3.48
CA SER A 271 11.15 0.20 -4.86
C SER A 271 11.82 1.58 -4.94
N ASN A 272 12.48 1.85 -6.08
CA ASN A 272 13.06 3.17 -6.35
C ASN A 272 12.00 4.30 -6.36
N SER A 273 10.75 4.01 -6.74
CA SER A 273 9.67 4.99 -6.71
C SER A 273 9.36 5.41 -5.27
N ILE A 274 9.19 4.44 -4.37
CA ILE A 274 8.91 4.71 -2.95
C ILE A 274 10.06 5.50 -2.32
N LYS A 275 11.31 5.13 -2.65
CA LYS A 275 12.50 5.87 -2.23
C LYS A 275 12.43 7.34 -2.62
N GLN A 276 12.17 7.62 -3.90
CA GLN A 276 12.15 9.00 -4.41
C GLN A 276 11.03 9.82 -3.77
N ASP A 277 9.84 9.23 -3.64
CA ASP A 277 8.69 9.88 -3.02
C ASP A 277 8.95 10.20 -1.55
N ALA A 278 9.48 9.23 -0.78
CA ALA A 278 9.83 9.46 0.62
C ALA A 278 10.95 10.50 0.78
N GLN A 279 11.96 10.51 -0.10
CA GLN A 279 13.02 11.52 -0.11
C GLN A 279 12.47 12.93 -0.35
N ASN A 280 11.61 13.10 -1.36
CA ASN A 280 10.97 14.37 -1.66
C ASN A 280 10.14 14.86 -0.46
N LEU A 281 9.36 13.98 0.16
CA LEU A 281 8.56 14.31 1.35
C LEU A 281 9.45 14.74 2.53
N VAL A 282 10.48 13.97 2.89
CA VAL A 282 11.38 14.31 4.01
C VAL A 282 12.09 15.64 3.75
N GLN A 283 12.62 15.85 2.55
CA GLN A 283 13.29 17.09 2.18
C GLN A 283 12.35 18.28 2.31
N MET A 284 11.11 18.16 1.82
CA MET A 284 10.10 19.20 1.90
C MET A 284 9.68 19.51 3.34
N ILE A 285 9.53 18.49 4.18
CA ILE A 285 9.16 18.66 5.59
C ILE A 285 10.30 19.30 6.39
N GLN A 286 11.56 18.98 6.10
CA GLN A 286 12.71 19.50 6.83
C GLN A 286 13.16 20.89 6.34
N GLY A 287 12.98 21.16 5.05
CA GLY A 287 13.44 22.40 4.40
C GLY A 287 12.47 23.56 4.49
N ASP A 288 12.77 24.57 3.68
CA ASP A 288 11.94 25.76 3.49
C ASP A 288 10.68 25.42 2.68
N PHE A 289 9.59 26.12 2.98
CA PHE A 289 8.34 26.02 2.24
C PHE A 289 8.14 27.28 1.41
N ASP A 290 8.57 27.20 0.15
CA ASP A 290 8.64 28.31 -0.81
C ASP A 290 8.26 27.86 -2.24
N ALA A 291 8.31 28.78 -3.20
CA ALA A 291 7.97 28.46 -4.59
C ALA A 291 8.90 27.39 -5.20
N TRP A 292 10.18 27.41 -4.85
CA TRP A 292 11.18 26.50 -5.41
C TRP A 292 11.00 25.07 -4.91
N SER A 293 10.83 24.90 -3.60
CA SER A 293 10.54 23.60 -2.98
C SER A 293 9.20 23.02 -3.47
N VAL A 294 8.15 23.84 -3.61
CA VAL A 294 6.86 23.40 -4.20
C VAL A 294 7.00 23.00 -5.67
N TYR A 295 7.83 23.71 -6.44
CA TYR A 295 8.15 23.34 -7.82
C TYR A 295 8.87 21.97 -7.90
N GLN A 296 9.79 21.71 -6.98
CA GLN A 296 10.54 20.44 -6.91
C GLN A 296 9.69 19.26 -6.45
N LEU A 297 8.62 19.50 -5.68
CA LEU A 297 7.73 18.46 -5.19
C LEU A 297 6.82 17.93 -6.32
N PRO A 298 6.83 16.62 -6.64
CA PRO A 298 5.87 16.04 -7.57
C PRO A 298 4.41 16.24 -7.11
N ALA A 299 3.52 16.57 -8.05
CA ALA A 299 2.11 16.88 -7.75
C ALA A 299 1.34 15.77 -7.05
N HIS A 300 1.67 14.51 -7.33
CA HIS A 300 1.02 13.38 -6.65
C HIS A 300 1.34 13.30 -5.15
N LEU A 301 2.37 13.99 -4.67
CA LEU A 301 2.79 14.00 -3.27
C LEU A 301 2.15 15.12 -2.44
N ASP A 302 1.40 16.05 -3.04
CA ASP A 302 0.79 17.19 -2.34
C ASP A 302 -0.02 16.77 -1.11
N ALA A 303 -0.94 15.83 -1.31
CA ALA A 303 -1.81 15.37 -0.24
C ALA A 303 -1.01 14.69 0.88
N GLY A 304 0.05 13.96 0.53
CA GLY A 304 0.94 13.32 1.50
C GLY A 304 1.78 14.34 2.28
N PHE A 305 2.29 15.36 1.59
CA PHE A 305 3.01 16.46 2.23
C PHE A 305 2.13 17.22 3.23
N CYS A 306 0.90 17.59 2.85
CA CYS A 306 -0.04 18.27 3.76
C CYS A 306 -0.31 17.43 5.02
N ARG A 307 -0.60 16.13 4.86
CA ARG A 307 -0.79 15.22 6.00
C ARG A 307 0.43 15.18 6.91
N LEU A 308 1.62 15.06 6.33
CA LEU A 308 2.86 14.99 7.11
C LEU A 308 3.19 16.32 7.81
N MET A 309 2.87 17.47 7.23
CA MET A 309 3.00 18.77 7.89
C MET A 309 2.08 18.89 9.10
N GLU A 310 0.85 18.40 8.97
CA GLU A 310 -0.09 18.34 10.09
C GLU A 310 0.41 17.39 11.20
N ILE A 311 0.94 16.22 10.84
CA ILE A 311 1.43 15.22 11.81
C ILE A 311 2.74 15.65 12.48
N CYS A 312 3.69 16.19 11.70
CA CYS A 312 5.06 16.45 12.15
C CYS A 312 5.24 17.82 12.78
N LYS A 313 4.49 18.83 12.30
CA LYS A 313 4.66 20.23 12.65
C LYS A 313 3.38 20.93 13.14
N ASP A 314 2.25 20.20 13.24
CA ASP A 314 0.94 20.75 13.62
C ASP A 314 0.55 21.98 12.78
N ARG A 315 0.86 21.92 11.47
CA ARG A 315 0.61 23.00 10.51
C ARG A 315 -0.19 22.49 9.33
N ASP A 316 -1.39 23.04 9.14
CA ASP A 316 -2.13 22.90 7.89
C ASP A 316 -1.55 23.84 6.83
N VAL A 317 -1.10 23.26 5.71
CA VAL A 317 -0.49 23.97 4.58
C VAL A 317 -1.27 23.80 3.28
N GLN A 318 -2.47 23.21 3.32
CA GLN A 318 -3.18 22.82 2.10
C GLN A 318 -3.50 24.01 1.19
N ASP A 319 -4.01 25.10 1.77
CA ASP A 319 -4.35 26.31 1.01
C ASP A 319 -3.11 27.04 0.50
N GLU A 320 -2.06 27.11 1.32
CA GLU A 320 -0.78 27.73 0.96
C GLU A 320 -0.07 26.97 -0.16
N LEU A 321 -0.02 25.63 -0.08
CA LEU A 321 0.51 24.76 -1.13
C LEU A 321 -0.26 24.96 -2.44
N SER A 322 -1.58 24.95 -2.37
CA SER A 322 -2.46 25.15 -3.52
C SER A 322 -2.31 26.54 -4.13
N PHE A 323 -2.03 27.55 -3.31
CA PHE A 323 -1.74 28.89 -3.77
C PHE A 323 -0.37 28.98 -4.48
N LEU A 324 0.70 28.47 -3.85
CA LEU A 324 2.04 28.45 -4.42
C LEU A 324 2.06 27.70 -5.76
N ARG A 325 1.46 26.50 -5.84
CA ARG A 325 1.36 25.72 -7.08
C ARG A 325 0.68 26.48 -8.22
N ARG A 326 -0.40 27.22 -7.94
CA ARG A 326 -1.12 28.00 -8.96
C ARG A 326 -0.31 29.19 -9.46
N LYS A 327 0.60 29.72 -8.63
CA LYS A 327 1.43 30.87 -8.94
C LYS A 327 2.78 30.53 -9.60
N LEU A 328 3.14 29.26 -9.71
CA LEU A 328 4.37 28.85 -10.39
C LEU A 328 4.36 29.33 -11.85
N PRO A 329 5.33 30.14 -12.30
CA PRO A 329 5.40 30.62 -13.68
C PRO A 329 5.67 29.51 -14.70
N ILE A 330 6.35 28.45 -14.26
CA ILE A 330 6.60 27.21 -15.01
C ILE A 330 6.39 26.01 -14.10
N ARG A 331 6.00 24.87 -14.66
CA ARG A 331 5.79 23.61 -13.91
C ARG A 331 6.80 22.52 -14.22
N HIS A 332 7.46 22.63 -15.36
CA HIS A 332 8.46 21.68 -15.82
C HIS A 332 9.65 22.41 -16.42
N THR A 333 10.84 21.81 -16.33
CA THR A 333 12.09 22.33 -16.93
C THR A 333 11.93 22.59 -18.43
N SER A 334 11.11 21.80 -19.11
CA SER A 334 10.81 21.95 -20.54
C SER A 334 10.04 23.22 -20.89
N GLU A 335 9.44 23.90 -19.92
CA GLU A 335 8.72 25.16 -20.12
C GLU A 335 9.66 26.38 -20.03
N LEU A 336 10.91 26.20 -19.59
CA LEU A 336 11.89 27.27 -19.56
C LEU A 336 12.15 27.78 -20.98
N ALA A 337 12.08 29.10 -21.19
CA ALA A 337 12.17 29.73 -22.50
C ALA A 337 13.57 29.64 -23.17
N ILE A 338 14.53 29.02 -22.48
CA ILE A 338 15.89 28.80 -22.94
C ILE A 338 16.28 27.34 -22.79
N SER A 339 17.16 26.89 -23.69
CA SER A 339 17.74 25.56 -23.69
C SER A 339 19.26 25.62 -23.57
N GLY A 340 19.89 24.46 -23.33
CA GLY A 340 21.35 24.38 -23.37
C GLY A 340 21.94 24.76 -24.74
N GLY A 341 21.19 24.59 -25.83
CA GLY A 341 21.58 25.02 -27.17
C GLY A 341 21.68 26.54 -27.28
N ASP A 342 20.76 27.26 -26.63
CA ASP A 342 20.78 28.73 -26.59
C ASP A 342 22.01 29.25 -25.83
N LEU A 343 22.33 28.65 -24.68
CA LEU A 343 23.52 29.01 -23.90
C LEU A 343 24.82 28.79 -24.70
N ILE A 344 24.92 27.68 -25.44
CA ILE A 344 26.08 27.41 -26.30
C ILE A 344 26.17 28.45 -27.42
N SER A 345 25.03 28.86 -28.00
CA SER A 345 25.00 29.87 -29.05
C SER A 345 25.36 31.27 -28.55
N TRP A 346 25.02 31.61 -27.30
CA TRP A 346 25.33 32.92 -26.73
C TRP A 346 26.77 33.04 -26.23
N PHE A 347 27.37 31.93 -25.81
CA PHE A 347 28.74 31.87 -25.31
C PHE A 347 29.60 30.88 -26.12
N PRO A 348 29.84 31.15 -27.43
CA PRO A 348 30.52 30.21 -28.32
C PRO A 348 31.97 29.93 -27.91
N ASP A 349 32.61 30.86 -27.20
CA ASP A 349 34.00 30.75 -26.74
C ASP A 349 34.16 29.91 -25.47
N ARG A 350 33.06 29.57 -24.77
CA ARG A 350 33.09 28.67 -23.60
C ARG A 350 33.04 27.22 -24.03
N LYS A 351 33.99 26.42 -23.55
CA LYS A 351 33.96 24.96 -23.72
C LYS A 351 32.71 24.38 -23.06
N LYS A 352 32.01 23.47 -23.75
CA LYS A 352 30.84 22.76 -23.21
C LYS A 352 31.20 22.04 -21.90
N GLY A 353 30.36 22.15 -20.87
CA GLY A 353 30.64 21.59 -19.55
C GLY A 353 29.50 21.81 -18.55
N SER A 354 29.77 21.60 -17.26
CA SER A 354 28.79 21.68 -16.18
C SER A 354 28.10 23.04 -16.04
N TRP A 355 28.80 24.12 -16.42
CA TRP A 355 28.29 25.50 -16.37
C TRP A 355 26.95 25.68 -17.11
N ILE A 356 26.69 24.89 -18.16
CA ILE A 356 25.42 24.93 -18.91
C ILE A 356 24.28 24.48 -18.00
N ARG A 357 24.45 23.33 -17.32
CA ARG A 357 23.45 22.78 -16.39
C ARG A 357 23.27 23.72 -15.21
N ASP A 358 24.38 24.23 -14.66
CA ASP A 358 24.35 25.09 -13.48
C ASP A 358 23.65 26.44 -13.79
N LEU A 359 23.86 27.01 -14.99
CA LEU A 359 23.13 28.20 -15.46
C LEU A 359 21.66 27.93 -15.73
N LEU A 360 21.33 26.83 -16.41
CA LEU A 360 19.93 26.47 -16.65
C LEU A 360 19.18 26.32 -15.33
N HIS A 361 19.81 25.68 -14.34
CA HIS A 361 19.25 25.54 -13.00
C HIS A 361 19.07 26.87 -12.27
N ALA A 362 20.05 27.79 -12.39
CA ALA A 362 19.96 29.12 -11.80
C ALA A 362 18.84 29.96 -12.43
N CYS A 363 18.70 29.92 -13.75
CA CYS A 363 17.62 30.56 -14.49
C CYS A 363 16.26 29.97 -14.13
N GLU A 364 16.15 28.64 -14.13
CA GLU A 364 14.96 27.91 -13.74
C GLU A 364 14.48 28.33 -12.35
N LYS A 365 15.39 28.34 -11.36
CA LYS A 365 15.10 28.79 -10.00
C LYS A 365 14.67 30.25 -9.96
N ALA A 366 15.37 31.14 -10.67
CA ALA A 366 15.01 32.55 -10.72
C ALA A 366 13.62 32.79 -11.33
N VAL A 367 13.24 32.04 -12.38
CA VAL A 367 11.90 32.09 -12.98
C VAL A 367 10.85 31.59 -12.00
N VAL A 368 11.06 30.42 -11.38
CA VAL A 368 10.13 29.83 -10.41
C VAL A 368 9.86 30.78 -9.23
N GLU A 369 10.90 31.45 -8.75
CA GLU A 369 10.82 32.43 -7.66
C GLU A 369 10.26 33.80 -8.10
N ASN A 370 9.79 33.95 -9.35
CA ASN A 370 9.35 35.22 -9.94
C ASN A 370 10.41 36.34 -9.87
N ARG A 371 11.70 36.01 -9.78
CA ARG A 371 12.79 37.00 -9.87
C ARG A 371 13.02 37.48 -11.30
N ILE A 372 12.61 36.69 -12.28
CA ILE A 372 12.70 37.02 -13.70
C ILE A 372 11.55 36.41 -14.51
N GLU A 373 11.09 37.13 -15.52
CA GLU A 373 10.10 36.63 -16.49
C GLU A 373 10.68 35.50 -17.34
N ASN A 374 9.86 34.49 -17.65
CA ASN A 374 10.25 33.35 -18.48
C ASN A 374 10.29 33.74 -19.98
N GLU A 375 11.14 34.69 -20.32
CA GLU A 375 11.32 35.20 -21.67
C GLU A 375 12.79 35.13 -22.08
N LYS A 376 13.04 34.66 -23.30
CA LYS A 376 14.39 34.36 -23.79
C LYS A 376 15.35 35.55 -23.68
N GLU A 377 14.92 36.75 -24.09
CA GLU A 377 15.76 37.95 -24.04
C GLU A 377 16.02 38.41 -22.60
N ARG A 378 15.00 38.36 -21.72
CA ARG A 378 15.15 38.68 -20.30
C ARG A 378 16.17 37.77 -19.63
N LEU A 379 16.03 36.46 -19.85
CA LEU A 379 16.93 35.46 -19.30
C LEU A 379 18.37 35.65 -19.81
N LYS A 380 18.55 36.00 -21.09
CA LYS A 380 19.87 36.32 -21.65
C LYS A 380 20.50 37.53 -20.95
N GLU A 381 19.77 38.63 -20.80
CA GLU A 381 20.26 39.83 -20.11
C GLU A 381 20.67 39.54 -18.66
N TRP A 382 19.87 38.73 -17.97
CA TRP A 382 20.13 38.33 -16.58
C TRP A 382 21.37 37.48 -16.43
N ILE A 383 21.58 36.50 -17.31
CA ILE A 383 22.79 35.66 -17.30
C ILE A 383 24.05 36.53 -17.48
N ILE A 384 24.02 37.47 -18.44
CA ILE A 384 25.16 38.36 -18.71
C ILE A 384 25.48 39.23 -17.48
N ARG A 385 24.46 39.74 -16.78
CA ARG A 385 24.63 40.63 -15.62
C ARG A 385 25.08 39.90 -14.35
N GLU A 386 24.41 38.80 -14.00
CA GLU A 386 24.57 38.17 -12.69
C GLU A 386 25.66 37.11 -12.66
N HIS A 387 26.00 36.51 -13.80
CA HIS A 387 26.89 35.34 -13.84
C HIS A 387 28.22 35.61 -14.56
N ASN A 388 28.56 36.89 -14.79
CA ASN A 388 29.77 37.35 -15.49
C ASN A 388 30.10 36.47 -16.70
N ALA A 389 29.06 36.18 -17.49
CA ALA A 389 29.09 35.21 -18.57
C ALA A 389 29.58 35.84 -19.86
#